data_AF-A0A259JWG7-F1
#
_entry.id   AF-A0A259JWG7-F1
#
_cell.length_a   1.000
_cell.length_b   1.000
_cell.length_c   1.000
_cell.angle_alpha   90.00
_cell.angle_beta   90.00
_cell.angle_gamma   90.00
#
_symmetry.space_group_name_H-M   'P 1'
#
loop_
_entity.id
_entity.type
_entity.pdbx_description
1 polymer ?
#
loop_
_entity_poly.entity_id
_entity_poly.type
_entity_poly.pdbx_seq_one_letter_code
_entity_poly.pdbx_strand_id
1 'polypeptide(L)'
;MRERRADVALLFGHFLALACTRFQREPVQIGESVRRHLDTHDWPGNVRELVHYAERVALGLVANPVPPTGSGDRAPLPERMEAFEAGEIRAALAESCGDVQAAVKALGIPRKTFYDKLRRHGIDQAAYRTGRPGAQ
;
A
#
# COMPACT_ATOMS: atom_id res chain seq x y z
N MET A 1 27.84 12.22 -5.29
CA MET A 1 26.91 11.25 -5.95
C MET A 1 25.64 11.95 -6.45
N ARG A 2 25.76 12.98 -7.29
CA ARG A 2 24.61 13.68 -7.91
C ARG A 2 24.41 13.32 -9.39
N GLU A 3 25.47 12.84 -10.06
CA GLU A 3 25.41 12.43 -11.48
C GLU A 3 24.38 11.33 -11.74
N ARG A 4 24.25 10.34 -10.86
CA ARG A 4 23.30 9.23 -11.06
C ARG A 4 21.82 9.66 -11.11
N ARG A 5 21.45 10.77 -10.46
CA ARG A 5 20.03 11.20 -10.38
C ARG A 5 19.57 11.90 -11.66
N ALA A 6 20.48 12.61 -12.35
CA ALA A 6 20.17 13.25 -13.62
C ALA A 6 19.94 12.22 -14.73
N ASP A 7 20.70 11.13 -14.72
CA ASP A 7 20.56 10.03 -15.69
C ASP A 7 19.22 9.29 -15.53
N VAL A 8 18.70 9.15 -14.31
CA VAL A 8 17.41 8.47 -14.03
C VAL A 8 16.25 9.17 -14.72
N ALA A 9 16.20 10.51 -14.68
CA ALA A 9 15.15 11.27 -15.34
C ALA A 9 15.20 11.11 -16.87
N LEU A 10 16.41 11.11 -17.45
CA LEU A 10 16.62 10.92 -18.89
C LEU A 10 16.22 9.51 -19.34
N LEU A 11 16.65 8.49 -18.59
CA LEU A 11 16.30 7.09 -18.83
C LEU A 11 14.79 6.86 -18.68
N PHE A 12 14.17 7.45 -17.67
CA PHE A 12 12.72 7.39 -17.48
C PHE A 12 11.97 7.94 -18.68
N GLY A 13 12.38 9.09 -19.21
CA GLY A 13 11.78 9.68 -20.41
C GLY A 13 11.86 8.75 -21.62
N HIS A 14 13.01 8.08 -21.81
CA HIS A 14 13.18 7.09 -22.87
C HIS A 14 12.25 5.87 -22.69
N PHE A 15 12.19 5.29 -21.48
CA PHE A 15 11.33 4.13 -21.22
C PHE A 15 9.84 4.48 -21.28
N LEU A 16 9.46 5.70 -20.88
CA LEU A 16 8.09 6.17 -20.99
C LEU A 16 7.68 6.29 -22.45
N ALA A 17 8.53 6.87 -23.31
CA ALA A 17 8.28 6.93 -24.74
C ALA A 17 8.11 5.53 -25.35
N LEU A 18 9.01 4.59 -25.01
CA LEU A 18 8.94 3.20 -25.45
C LEU A 18 7.65 2.51 -24.98
N ALA A 19 7.24 2.73 -23.73
CA ALA A 19 6.01 2.19 -23.17
C ALA A 19 4.77 2.77 -23.86
N CYS A 20 4.71 4.09 -24.09
CA CYS A 20 3.62 4.73 -24.83
C CYS A 20 3.50 4.16 -26.25
N THR A 21 4.62 3.96 -26.96
CA THR A 21 4.62 3.31 -28.28
C THR A 21 4.13 1.86 -28.20
N ARG A 22 4.61 1.09 -27.22
CA ARG A 22 4.23 -0.32 -27.02
C ARG A 22 2.74 -0.48 -26.71
N PHE A 23 2.17 0.43 -25.91
CA PHE A 23 0.77 0.40 -25.52
C PHE A 23 -0.15 1.20 -26.44
N GLN A 24 0.37 1.76 -27.55
CA GLN A 24 -0.37 2.62 -28.48
C GLN A 24 -1.12 3.77 -27.77
N ARG A 25 -0.46 4.42 -26.81
CA ARG A 25 -0.99 5.52 -26.01
C ARG A 25 -0.37 6.85 -26.41
N GLU A 26 -1.15 7.91 -26.23
CA GLU A 26 -0.68 9.28 -26.39
C GLU A 26 0.36 9.61 -25.29
N PRO A 27 1.39 10.42 -25.60
CA PRO A 27 2.42 10.79 -24.63
C PRO A 27 1.82 11.41 -23.36
N VAL A 28 1.98 10.68 -22.25
CA VAL A 28 1.50 11.10 -20.93
C VAL A 28 2.35 12.28 -20.43
N GLN A 29 1.69 13.37 -20.03
CA GLN A 29 2.35 14.49 -19.37
C GLN A 29 2.83 14.05 -17.98
N ILE A 30 4.13 14.22 -17.73
CA ILE A 30 4.75 13.86 -16.45
C ILE A 30 4.28 14.87 -15.38
N GLY A 31 3.42 14.41 -14.48
CA GLY A 31 2.96 15.19 -13.32
C GLY A 31 4.04 15.40 -12.27
N GLU A 32 3.81 16.35 -11.36
CA GLU A 32 4.76 16.69 -10.30
C GLU A 32 4.99 15.55 -9.30
N SER A 33 3.98 14.71 -9.08
CA SER A 33 4.09 13.48 -8.26
C SER A 33 5.11 12.50 -8.82
N VAL A 34 5.16 12.34 -10.15
CA VAL A 34 6.10 11.46 -10.85
C VAL A 34 7.52 12.02 -10.76
N ARG A 35 7.69 13.33 -10.97
CA ARG A 35 8.99 14.02 -10.79
C ARG A 35 9.54 13.86 -9.38
N ARG A 36 8.71 14.11 -8.36
CA ARG A 36 9.10 13.94 -6.96
C ARG A 36 9.50 12.49 -6.65
N HIS A 37 8.80 11.52 -7.20
CA HIS A 37 9.13 10.11 -7.01
C HIS A 37 10.47 9.74 -7.65
N LEU A 38 10.74 10.24 -8.87
CA LEU A 38 12.05 10.09 -9.54
C LEU A 38 13.19 10.69 -8.71
N ASP A 39 12.97 11.85 -8.07
CA ASP A 39 13.99 12.58 -7.30
C ASP A 39 14.26 12.01 -5.90
N THR A 40 13.23 11.44 -5.26
CA THR A 40 13.29 10.97 -3.86
C THR A 40 13.60 9.49 -3.71
N HIS A 41 13.40 8.68 -4.75
CA HIS A 41 13.62 7.24 -4.67
C HIS A 41 15.05 6.86 -5.09
N ASP A 42 15.67 5.93 -4.37
CA ASP A 42 17.06 5.50 -4.62
C ASP A 42 17.18 4.35 -5.64
N TRP A 43 16.06 3.93 -6.26
CA TRP A 43 15.97 2.94 -7.35
C TRP A 43 16.87 1.70 -7.14
N PRO A 44 16.66 0.92 -6.07
CA PRO A 44 17.51 -0.22 -5.74
C PRO A 44 17.54 -1.31 -6.84
N GLY A 45 16.50 -1.39 -7.69
CA GLY A 45 16.44 -2.24 -8.88
C GLY A 45 17.04 -1.65 -10.17
N ASN A 46 17.70 -0.49 -10.09
CA ASN A 46 18.28 0.34 -11.17
C ASN A 46 17.38 0.54 -12.39
N VAL A 47 17.40 -0.41 -13.34
CA VAL A 47 16.76 -0.24 -14.66
C VAL A 47 15.41 -0.94 -14.74
N ARG A 48 15.27 -2.13 -14.14
CA ARG A 48 14.02 -2.91 -14.24
C ARG A 48 12.87 -2.22 -13.52
N GLU A 49 13.16 -1.64 -12.36
CA GLU A 49 12.20 -0.89 -11.56
C GLU A 49 11.76 0.40 -12.26
N LEU A 50 12.70 1.09 -12.92
CA LEU A 50 12.42 2.29 -13.72
C LEU A 50 11.55 1.97 -14.93
N VAL A 51 11.82 0.85 -15.63
CA VAL A 51 10.99 0.36 -16.75
C VAL A 51 9.58 0.04 -16.28
N HIS A 52 9.42 -0.72 -15.19
CA HIS A 52 8.09 -1.04 -14.65
C HIS A 52 7.33 0.23 -14.22
N TYR A 53 8.03 1.19 -13.63
CA TYR A 53 7.43 2.47 -13.24
C TYR A 53 6.98 3.28 -14.47
N ALA A 54 7.80 3.34 -15.52
CA ALA A 54 7.46 3.98 -16.79
C ALA A 54 6.26 3.30 -17.49
N GLU A 55 6.18 1.97 -17.47
CA GLU A 55 5.04 1.22 -17.99
C GLU A 55 3.75 1.54 -17.20
N ARG A 56 3.81 1.61 -15.87
CA ARG A 56 2.67 2.02 -15.04
C ARG A 56 2.23 3.45 -15.34
N VAL A 57 3.18 4.36 -15.58
CA VAL A 57 2.91 5.76 -15.94
C VAL A 57 2.24 5.85 -17.31
N ALA A 58 2.74 5.13 -18.32
CA ALA A 58 2.12 5.07 -19.65
C ALA A 58 0.68 4.52 -19.61
N LEU A 59 0.39 3.60 -18.68
CA LEU A 59 -0.95 3.02 -18.49
C LEU A 59 -1.88 3.89 -17.63
N GLY A 60 -1.42 5.03 -17.09
CA GLY A 60 -2.22 5.88 -16.19
C GLY A 60 -2.45 5.25 -14.82
N LEU A 61 -1.68 4.23 -14.44
CA LEU A 61 -1.80 3.49 -13.18
C LEU A 61 -1.06 4.17 -12.02
N VAL A 62 -0.62 5.42 -12.19
CA VAL A 62 0.03 6.21 -11.13
C VAL A 62 -1.01 6.84 -10.19
N ALA A 63 -2.02 6.07 -9.82
CA ALA A 63 -2.87 6.36 -8.68
C ALA A 63 -2.43 5.40 -7.56
N ASN A 64 -1.69 5.96 -6.61
CA ASN A 64 -1.01 5.32 -5.49
C ASN A 64 0.31 4.59 -5.82
N PRO A 65 1.38 4.87 -5.06
CA PRO A 65 2.52 3.96 -5.02
C PRO A 65 2.01 2.64 -4.45
N VAL A 66 1.70 1.69 -5.33
CA VAL A 66 1.72 0.28 -4.92
C VAL A 66 3.18 0.05 -4.57
N PRO A 67 3.53 -0.11 -3.28
CA PRO A 67 4.91 -0.32 -2.89
C PRO A 67 5.46 -1.47 -3.73
N PRO A 68 6.74 -1.42 -4.14
CA PRO A 68 7.33 -2.53 -4.84
C PRO A 68 7.08 -3.77 -3.99
N THR A 69 6.41 -4.78 -4.56
CA THR A 69 6.50 -6.15 -4.07
C THR A 69 7.91 -6.64 -4.37
N GLY A 70 8.89 -5.97 -3.75
CA GLY A 70 10.26 -6.39 -3.74
C GLY A 70 10.32 -7.68 -2.94
N SER A 71 11.07 -8.64 -3.46
CA SER A 71 11.53 -9.82 -2.75
C SER A 71 12.48 -9.43 -1.61
N GLY A 72 12.00 -8.63 -0.66
CA GLY A 72 12.61 -8.38 0.64
C GLY A 72 11.80 -9.16 1.65
N ASP A 73 12.44 -10.19 2.21
CA ASP A 73 12.01 -10.95 3.38
C ASP A 73 10.49 -11.00 3.59
N ARG A 74 9.81 -11.69 2.67
CA ARG A 74 8.37 -11.89 2.79
C ARG A 74 8.18 -12.74 4.05
N ALA A 75 7.71 -12.10 5.12
CA ALA A 75 7.38 -12.76 6.38
C ALA A 75 6.72 -14.11 6.11
N PRO A 76 7.05 -15.17 6.88
CA PRO A 76 6.53 -16.50 6.63
C PRO A 76 5.00 -16.45 6.58
N LEU A 77 4.40 -17.34 5.77
CA LEU A 77 2.96 -17.34 5.51
C LEU A 77 2.09 -17.17 6.78
N PRO A 78 2.41 -17.82 7.93
CA PRO A 78 1.66 -17.62 9.17
C PRO A 78 1.60 -16.16 9.64
N GLU A 79 2.72 -15.43 9.66
CA GLU A 79 2.76 -14.03 10.09
C GLU A 79 1.95 -13.13 9.15
N ARG A 80 1.98 -13.42 7.84
CA ARG A 80 1.19 -12.67 6.86
C ARG A 80 -0.30 -12.91 7.02
N MET A 81 -0.69 -14.14 7.33
CA MET A 81 -2.09 -14.47 7.63
C MET A 81 -2.54 -13.80 8.93
N GLU A 82 -1.69 -13.76 9.95
CA GLU A 82 -1.97 -13.06 11.20
C GLU A 82 -2.11 -11.54 11.01
N ALA A 83 -1.21 -10.92 10.24
CA ALA A 83 -1.29 -9.49 9.93
C ALA A 83 -2.54 -9.14 9.13
N PHE A 84 -2.89 -9.97 8.15
CA PHE A 84 -4.12 -9.81 7.37
C PHE A 84 -5.36 -9.94 8.26
N GLU A 85 -5.42 -10.99 9.09
CA GLU A 85 -6.51 -11.21 10.03
C GLU A 85 -6.67 -10.04 11.03
N ALA A 86 -5.57 -9.54 11.59
CA ALA A 86 -5.60 -8.38 12.47
C ALA A 86 -6.14 -7.14 11.75
N GLY A 87 -5.78 -6.96 10.47
CA GLY A 87 -6.31 -5.90 9.61
C GLY A 87 -7.82 -5.96 9.46
N GLU A 88 -8.36 -7.13 9.10
CA GLU A 88 -9.80 -7.34 8.92
C GLU A 88 -10.59 -7.09 10.21
N ILE A 89 -10.06 -7.53 11.37
CA ILE A 89 -10.70 -7.28 12.67
C ILE A 89 -10.75 -5.80 13.01
N ARG A 90 -9.66 -5.06 12.75
CA ARG A 90 -9.61 -3.61 12.98
C ARG A 90 -10.56 -2.85 12.06
N ALA A 91 -10.64 -3.25 10.80
CA ALA A 91 -11.58 -2.66 9.83
C ALA A 91 -13.03 -2.89 10.27
N ALA A 92 -13.39 -4.12 10.61
CA ALA A 92 -14.73 -4.45 11.09
C ALA A 92 -15.11 -3.70 12.38
N LEU A 93 -14.16 -3.52 13.30
CA LEU A 93 -14.37 -2.72 14.52
C LEU A 93 -14.53 -1.22 14.22
N ALA A 94 -13.77 -0.68 13.27
CA ALA A 94 -13.87 0.71 12.87
C ALA A 94 -15.21 1.01 12.19
N GLU A 95 -15.66 0.15 11.27
CA GLU A 95 -16.96 0.26 10.61
C GLU A 95 -18.12 0.11 11.60
N SER A 96 -17.95 -0.74 12.61
CA SER A 96 -18.96 -1.01 13.64
C SER A 96 -18.90 -0.05 14.83
N CYS A 97 -18.06 1.00 14.80
CA CYS A 97 -17.86 1.93 15.92
C CYS A 97 -17.58 1.22 17.27
N GLY A 98 -16.82 0.13 17.23
CA GLY A 98 -16.50 -0.69 18.40
C GLY A 98 -17.63 -1.59 18.92
N ASP A 99 -18.74 -1.75 18.19
CA ASP A 99 -19.74 -2.77 18.48
C ASP A 99 -19.26 -4.16 18.05
N VAL A 100 -18.98 -5.00 19.05
CA VAL A 100 -18.54 -6.39 18.88
C VAL A 100 -19.59 -7.26 18.20
N GLN A 101 -20.89 -7.05 18.45
CA GLN A 101 -21.93 -7.86 17.81
C GLN A 101 -21.98 -7.62 16.31
N ALA A 102 -21.93 -6.34 15.91
CA ALA A 102 -21.88 -5.95 14.50
C ALA A 102 -20.60 -6.45 13.82
N ALA A 103 -19.43 -6.27 14.45
CA ALA A 103 -18.15 -6.74 13.91
C ALA A 103 -18.10 -8.28 13.76
N VAL A 104 -18.60 -9.02 14.75
CA VAL A 104 -18.72 -10.49 14.68
C VAL A 104 -19.62 -10.93 13.54
N LYS A 105 -20.75 -10.25 13.35
CA LYS A 105 -21.68 -10.56 12.25
C LYS A 105 -21.07 -10.26 10.88
N ALA A 106 -20.32 -9.16 10.77
CA ALA A 106 -19.63 -8.77 9.53
C ALA A 106 -18.52 -9.77 9.16
N LEU A 107 -17.73 -10.22 10.14
CA LEU A 107 -16.65 -11.18 9.93
C LEU A 107 -17.12 -12.64 9.85
N GLY A 108 -18.36 -12.94 10.26
CA GLY A 108 -18.94 -14.29 10.20
C GLY A 108 -18.28 -15.31 11.13
N ILE A 109 -17.56 -14.88 12.17
CA ILE A 109 -16.86 -15.78 13.10
C ILE A 109 -17.56 -15.87 14.46
N PRO A 110 -17.46 -17.00 15.19
CA PRO A 110 -18.06 -17.09 16.53
C PRO A 110 -17.53 -16.03 17.49
N ARG A 111 -18.39 -15.52 18.39
CA ARG A 111 -18.02 -14.49 19.38
C ARG A 111 -16.78 -14.87 20.20
N LYS A 112 -16.69 -16.13 20.63
CA LYS A 112 -15.53 -16.64 21.38
C LYS A 112 -14.24 -16.51 20.59
N THR A 113 -14.26 -16.97 19.33
CA THR A 113 -13.13 -16.86 18.39
C THR A 113 -12.71 -15.41 18.16
N PHE A 114 -13.67 -14.48 18.07
CA PHE A 114 -13.38 -13.06 17.94
C PHE A 114 -12.62 -12.51 19.16
N TYR A 115 -13.07 -12.80 20.38
CA TYR A 115 -12.36 -12.37 21.60
C TYR A 115 -10.96 -12.99 21.73
N ASP A 116 -10.81 -14.26 21.35
CA ASP A 116 -9.51 -14.94 21.34
C ASP A 116 -8.55 -14.24 20.36
N LYS A 117 -9.04 -13.81 19.20
CA LYS A 117 -8.27 -13.04 18.22
C LYS A 117 -7.95 -11.63 18.69
N LEU A 118 -8.87 -10.94 19.36
CA LEU A 118 -8.59 -9.62 19.97
C LEU A 118 -7.43 -9.71 20.96
N ARG A 119 -7.43 -10.73 21.83
CA ARG A 119 -6.34 -10.96 22.79
C ARG A 119 -5.03 -11.31 22.10
N ARG A 120 -5.06 -12.19 21.09
CA ARG A 120 -3.87 -12.59 20.33
C ARG A 120 -3.20 -11.41 19.61
N HIS A 121 -4.01 -10.53 19.04
CA HIS A 121 -3.54 -9.38 18.25
C HIS A 121 -3.41 -8.08 19.05
N GLY A 122 -3.67 -8.10 20.36
CA GLY A 122 -3.62 -6.93 21.23
C GLY A 122 -4.57 -5.80 20.80
N ILE A 123 -5.71 -6.16 20.22
CA ILE A 123 -6.69 -5.19 19.70
C ILE A 123 -7.69 -4.85 20.81
N ASP A 124 -7.71 -3.59 21.22
CA ASP A 124 -8.71 -3.08 22.16
C ASP A 124 -9.91 -2.48 21.39
N GLN A 125 -11.07 -3.11 21.55
CA GLN A 125 -12.33 -2.64 20.99
C GLN A 125 -12.76 -1.27 21.55
N ALA A 126 -12.35 -0.93 22.78
CA ALA A 126 -12.71 0.34 23.41
C ALA A 126 -12.10 1.54 22.66
N ALA A 127 -10.95 1.34 22.00
CA ALA A 127 -10.32 2.35 21.16
C ALA A 127 -11.18 2.74 19.94
N TYR A 128 -12.10 1.86 19.52
CA TYR A 128 -12.97 2.07 18.35
C TYR A 128 -14.36 2.60 18.70
N ARG A 129 -14.73 2.62 19.99
CA ARG A 129 -15.99 3.23 20.45
C ARG A 129 -15.82 4.75 20.49
N THR A 130 -16.31 5.43 19.46
CA THR A 130 -16.38 6.89 19.45
C THR A 130 -17.34 7.36 20.54
N GLY A 131 -16.80 7.83 21.67
CA GLY A 131 -17.57 8.49 22.72
C GLY A 131 -17.18 8.15 24.16
N ARG A 132 -16.04 8.67 24.64
CA ARG A 132 -16.00 9.31 25.97
C ARG A 132 -15.35 10.68 25.84
N PRO A 133 -16.08 11.80 26.01
CA PRO A 133 -15.47 13.05 26.40
C PRO A 133 -15.08 12.92 27.89
N GLY A 134 -13.84 13.21 28.24
CA GLY A 134 -13.43 13.25 29.65
C GLY A 134 -11.93 13.24 29.93
N ALA A 135 -11.36 14.45 30.01
CA ALA A 135 -10.30 14.88 30.94
C ALA A 135 -8.84 14.41 30.72
N GLN A 136 -8.06 15.20 30.00
CA GLN A 136 -7.19 16.25 30.57
C GLN A 136 -6.67 17.17 29.47
#